data_AF-A0A2E0XAE6-F1
#
_entry.id   AF-A0A2E0XAE6-F1
#
_cell.length_a   1.000
_cell.length_b   1.000
_cell.length_c   1.000
_cell.angle_alpha   90.00
_cell.angle_beta   90.00
_cell.angle_gamma   90.00
#
_symmetry.space_group_name_H-M   'P 1'
#
loop_
_entity.id
_entity.type
_entity.pdbx_description
1 polymer ?
#
loop_
_entity_poly.entity_id
_entity_poly.type
_entity_poly.pdbx_seq_one_letter_code
_entity_poly.pdbx_strand_id
1 'polypeptide(L)'
;MHIEPLIRRPAVEAQAQLDKLFAIGEPASGSALDQAGLRNGLEIIDDFLKNGEPGLALEHLVYMVTEPRLSLSMEARQDIETAAKKMGMLEAIRPFEP
;
A
#
# COMPACT_ATOMS: atom_id res chain seq x y z
N MET A 1 12.08 15.25 -8.90
CA MET A 1 10.76 14.66 -8.55
C MET A 1 11.01 13.58 -7.50
N HIS A 2 10.42 13.71 -6.32
CA HIS A 2 10.69 12.84 -5.15
C HIS A 2 9.85 11.56 -5.20
N ILE A 3 10.38 10.44 -4.70
CA ILE A 3 9.69 9.13 -4.69
C ILE A 3 8.65 9.07 -3.56
N GLU A 4 8.93 9.63 -2.39
CA GLU A 4 8.06 9.52 -1.21
C GLU A 4 6.59 9.92 -1.46
N PRO A 5 6.27 11.04 -2.16
CA PRO A 5 4.88 11.40 -2.41
C PRO A 5 4.13 10.39 -3.30
N LEU A 6 4.85 9.69 -4.18
CA LEU A 6 4.29 8.67 -5.07
C LEU A 6 3.92 7.38 -4.32
N ILE A 7 4.49 7.18 -3.13
CA ILE A 7 4.17 6.05 -2.24
C ILE A 7 3.13 6.49 -1.21
N ARG A 8 3.37 7.63 -0.56
CA ARG A 8 2.57 8.09 0.57
C ARG A 8 1.13 8.44 0.21
N ARG A 9 0.89 9.05 -0.95
CA ARG A 9 -0.49 9.40 -1.37
C ARG A 9 -1.36 8.16 -1.58
N PRO A 10 -0.95 7.16 -2.38
CA PRO A 10 -1.67 5.89 -2.45
C PRO A 10 -1.80 5.18 -1.09
N ALA A 11 -0.78 5.24 -0.23
CA ALA A 11 -0.84 4.63 1.10
C ALA A 11 -1.94 5.22 1.99
N VAL A 12 -2.12 6.55 1.95
CA VAL A 12 -3.23 7.23 2.63
C VAL A 12 -4.58 6.74 2.10
N GLU A 13 -4.72 6.58 0.78
CA GLU A 13 -5.94 6.06 0.19
C GLU A 13 -6.19 4.60 0.58
N ALA A 14 -5.17 3.74 0.50
CA ALA A 14 -5.25 2.34 0.87
C ALA A 14 -5.65 2.16 2.34
N GLN A 15 -5.03 2.92 3.26
CA GLN A 15 -5.40 2.90 4.67
C GLN A 15 -6.85 3.34 4.87
N ALA A 16 -7.29 4.42 4.22
CA ALA A 16 -8.68 4.87 4.32
C ALA A 16 -9.70 3.84 3.81
N GLN A 17 -9.32 2.95 2.89
CA GLN A 17 -10.16 1.83 2.47
C GLN A 17 -10.13 0.69 3.48
N LEU A 18 -8.96 0.34 4.01
CA LEU A 18 -8.80 -0.65 5.08
C LEU A 18 -9.60 -0.25 6.33
N ASP A 19 -9.56 1.02 6.74
CA ASP A 19 -10.30 1.52 7.89
C ASP A 19 -11.81 1.31 7.72
N LYS A 20 -12.34 1.47 6.50
CA LYS A 20 -13.76 1.16 6.19
C LYS A 20 -14.04 -0.34 6.31
N LEU A 21 -13.11 -1.20 5.90
CA LEU A 21 -13.22 -2.65 6.04
C LEU A 21 -13.10 -3.11 7.50
N PHE A 22 -12.34 -2.41 8.35
CA PHE A 22 -12.31 -2.69 9.78
C PHE A 22 -13.55 -2.17 10.51
N ALA A 23 -14.17 -1.08 10.01
CA ALA A 23 -15.37 -0.52 10.61
C ALA A 23 -16.61 -1.43 10.45
N ILE A 24 -16.64 -2.33 9.46
CA ILE A 24 -17.75 -3.28 9.27
C ILE A 24 -17.70 -4.49 10.22
N GLY A 25 -16.63 -4.64 11.01
CA GLY A 25 -16.48 -5.67 12.04
C GLY A 25 -15.04 -6.12 12.20
N GLU A 26 -14.75 -6.80 13.32
CA GLU A 26 -13.45 -7.44 13.51
C GLU A 26 -13.26 -8.52 12.43
N PRO A 27 -12.09 -8.55 11.76
CA PRO A 27 -11.75 -9.62 10.83
C PRO A 27 -11.91 -10.99 11.49
N ALA A 28 -12.38 -11.98 10.72
CA ALA A 28 -12.31 -13.35 11.20
C ALA A 28 -10.85 -13.72 11.47
N SER A 29 -10.58 -14.41 12.59
CA SER A 29 -9.23 -14.86 12.91
C SER A 29 -8.65 -15.69 11.75
N GLY A 30 -7.43 -15.37 11.33
CA GLY A 30 -6.76 -15.97 10.18
C GLY A 30 -7.21 -15.46 8.80
N SER A 31 -8.10 -14.46 8.73
CA SER A 31 -8.43 -13.79 7.46
C SER A 31 -7.30 -12.87 7.00
N ALA A 32 -7.32 -12.48 5.72
CA ALA A 32 -6.39 -11.48 5.15
C ALA A 32 -6.31 -10.21 6.00
N LEU A 33 -7.44 -9.76 6.56
CA LEU A 33 -7.55 -8.56 7.39
C LEU A 33 -7.08 -8.75 8.84
N ASP A 34 -6.85 -9.98 9.32
CA ASP A 34 -6.35 -10.28 10.68
C ASP A 34 -4.82 -10.07 10.83
N GLN A 35 -4.23 -9.33 9.89
CA GLN A 35 -2.78 -9.09 9.87
C GLN A 35 -2.49 -7.69 10.40
N ALA A 36 -1.62 -7.61 11.43
CA ALA A 36 -1.27 -6.35 12.09
C ALA A 36 -0.81 -5.28 11.09
N GLY A 37 -0.05 -5.69 10.06
CA GLY A 37 0.47 -4.81 9.02
C GLY A 37 -0.57 -4.10 8.14
N LEU A 38 -1.84 -4.52 8.15
CA LEU A 38 -2.94 -3.83 7.47
C LEU A 38 -3.63 -2.80 8.36
N ARG A 39 -3.66 -3.04 9.68
CA ARG A 39 -4.34 -2.13 10.62
C ARG A 39 -3.60 -0.82 10.81
N ASN A 40 -2.26 -0.85 10.80
CA ASN A 40 -1.40 0.33 10.92
C ASN A 40 -0.46 0.49 9.72
N GLY A 41 -0.90 0.09 8.53
CA GLY A 41 -0.06 0.03 7.34
C GLY A 41 0.53 1.38 6.92
N LEU A 42 -0.23 2.48 7.07
CA LEU A 42 0.28 3.83 6.79
C LEU A 42 1.42 4.24 7.73
N GLU A 43 1.34 3.91 9.01
CA GLU A 43 2.41 4.21 9.99
C GLU A 43 3.69 3.45 9.63
N ILE A 44 3.56 2.16 9.28
CA ILE A 44 4.68 1.33 8.83
C ILE A 44 5.35 1.92 7.58
N ILE A 45 4.54 2.37 6.60
CA ILE A 45 5.05 3.02 5.38
C ILE A 45 5.78 4.32 5.71
N ASP A 46 5.20 5.18 6.55
CA ASP A 46 5.83 6.44 6.96
C ASP A 46 7.16 6.19 7.69
N ASP A 47 7.27 5.15 8.51
CA ASP A 47 8.51 4.73 9.17
C ASP A 47 9.58 4.28 8.17
N PHE A 48 9.23 3.45 7.18
CA PHE A 48 10.16 3.05 6.11
C PHE A 48 10.65 4.26 5.31
N LEU A 49 9.77 5.18 4.93
CA LEU A 49 10.15 6.39 4.20
C LEU A 49 11.10 7.26 5.03
N LYS A 50 10.81 7.44 6.33
CA LYS A 50 11.65 8.21 7.25
C LYS A 50 13.05 7.61 7.43
N ASN A 51 13.18 6.30 7.36
CA ASN A 51 14.47 5.59 7.44
C ASN A 51 15.20 5.51 6.10
N GLY A 52 14.65 6.08 5.02
CA GLY A 52 15.27 6.05 3.70
C GLY A 52 15.11 4.68 3.00
N GLU A 53 14.06 3.94 3.34
CA GLU A 53 13.76 2.59 2.82
C GLU A 53 12.51 2.60 1.91
N PRO A 54 12.48 3.39 0.81
CA PRO A 54 11.29 3.50 -0.03
C PRO A 54 10.90 2.18 -0.72
N GLY A 55 11.83 1.23 -0.84
CA GLY A 55 11.56 -0.08 -1.45
C GLY A 55 10.62 -0.91 -0.58
N LEU A 56 10.92 -0.97 0.72
CA LEU A 56 10.07 -1.62 1.72
C LEU A 56 8.73 -0.89 1.86
N ALA A 57 8.74 0.44 1.79
CA ALA A 57 7.52 1.24 1.78
C ALA A 57 6.60 0.88 0.58
N LEU A 58 7.18 0.73 -0.62
CA LEU A 58 6.45 0.34 -1.82
C LEU A 58 5.93 -1.09 -1.73
N GLU A 59 6.75 -2.04 -1.26
CA GLU A 59 6.33 -3.44 -1.06
C GLU A 59 5.17 -3.54 -0.06
N HIS A 60 5.25 -2.81 1.05
CA HIS A 60 4.18 -2.80 2.06
C HIS A 60 2.89 -2.19 1.50
N LEU A 61 2.99 -1.12 0.70
CA LEU A 61 1.85 -0.55 0.01
C LEU A 61 1.20 -1.53 -0.97
N VAL A 62 2.00 -2.27 -1.75
CA VAL A 62 1.48 -3.31 -2.65
C VAL A 62 0.75 -4.37 -1.85
N TYR A 63 1.37 -4.86 -0.77
CA TYR A 63 0.75 -5.82 0.14
C TYR A 63 -0.60 -5.31 0.70
N MET A 64 -0.66 -4.05 1.17
CA MET A 64 -1.90 -3.43 1.66
C MET A 64 -3.04 -3.45 0.63
N VAL A 65 -2.70 -3.38 -0.65
CA VAL A 65 -3.69 -3.35 -1.72
C VAL A 65 -4.05 -4.75 -2.19
N THR A 66 -3.07 -5.63 -2.38
CA THR A 66 -3.28 -6.93 -3.04
C THR A 66 -3.90 -7.96 -2.11
N GLU A 67 -3.50 -7.96 -0.84
CA GLU A 67 -3.95 -8.96 0.14
C GLU A 67 -5.47 -8.89 0.39
N PRO A 68 -6.06 -7.72 0.73
CA PRO A 68 -7.52 -7.57 0.84
C PRO A 68 -8.20 -7.26 -0.50
N ARG A 69 -7.46 -7.15 -1.62
CA ARG A 69 -7.95 -6.74 -2.94
C ARG A 69 -8.64 -5.37 -2.96
N LEU A 70 -7.96 -4.34 -2.44
CA LEU A 70 -8.47 -2.96 -2.46
C LEU A 70 -8.59 -2.44 -3.89
N SER A 71 -9.59 -1.58 -4.11
CA SER A 71 -9.77 -0.90 -5.38
C SER A 71 -9.35 0.56 -5.22
N LEU A 72 -8.08 0.84 -5.55
CA LEU A 72 -7.58 2.21 -5.54
C LEU A 72 -8.00 3.01 -6.79
N SER A 73 -8.01 4.33 -6.64
CA SER A 73 -8.17 5.32 -7.70
C SER A 73 -7.13 5.14 -8.81
N MET A 74 -7.45 5.63 -10.01
CA MET A 74 -6.55 5.57 -11.15
C MET A 74 -5.27 6.38 -10.88
N GLU A 75 -5.40 7.53 -10.22
CA GLU A 75 -4.30 8.38 -9.82
C GLU A 75 -3.36 7.67 -8.84
N ALA A 76 -3.90 6.99 -7.83
CA ALA A 76 -3.10 6.23 -6.87
C ALA A 76 -2.37 5.06 -7.53
N ARG A 77 -3.02 4.35 -8.46
CA ARG A 77 -2.37 3.30 -9.26
C ARG A 77 -1.23 3.85 -10.11
N GLN A 78 -1.44 5.00 -10.75
CA GLN A 78 -0.42 5.65 -11.57
C GLN A 78 0.78 6.13 -10.74
N ASP A 79 0.54 6.62 -9.52
CA ASP A 79 1.59 6.98 -8.57
C ASP A 79 2.42 5.74 -8.16
N ILE A 80 1.77 4.62 -7.83
CA ILE A 80 2.43 3.32 -7.53
C ILE A 80 3.29 2.85 -8.70
N GLU A 81 2.73 2.82 -9.92
CA GLU A 81 3.48 2.43 -11.11
C GLU A 81 4.68 3.33 -11.37
N THR A 82 4.51 4.63 -11.17
CA THR A 82 5.59 5.61 -11.37
C THR A 82 6.69 5.41 -10.34
N ALA A 83 6.34 5.12 -9.08
CA ALA A 83 7.30 4.76 -8.04
C ALA A 83 8.08 3.49 -8.43
N ALA A 84 7.39 2.40 -8.78
CA ALA A 84 8.00 1.14 -9.20
C ALA A 84 8.95 1.30 -10.39
N LYS A 85 8.52 2.03 -11.44
CA LYS A 85 9.35 2.31 -12.62
C LYS A 85 10.63 3.09 -12.27
N LYS A 86 10.53 4.08 -11.38
CA LYS A 86 11.69 4.87 -10.92
C LYS A 86 12.68 4.06 -10.10
N MET A 87 12.19 3.06 -9.39
CA MET A 87 12.99 2.23 -8.49
C MET A 87 13.51 0.96 -9.16
N GLY A 88 13.09 0.67 -10.39
CA GLY A 88 13.40 -0.59 -11.07
C GLY A 88 12.67 -1.81 -10.49
N MET A 89 11.57 -1.59 -9.76
CA MET A 89 10.79 -2.61 -9.03
C MET A 89 9.51 -2.99 -9.78
N LEU A 90 9.60 -3.27 -11.08
CA LEU A 90 8.42 -3.57 -11.91
C LEU A 90 7.67 -4.83 -11.46
N GLU A 91 8.36 -5.76 -10.82
CA GLU A 91 7.76 -6.96 -10.23
C GLU A 91 6.72 -6.62 -9.14
N ALA A 92 6.92 -5.51 -8.42
CA ALA A 92 6.02 -5.07 -7.36
C ALA A 92 4.64 -4.64 -7.91
N ILE A 93 4.54 -4.32 -9.21
CA ILE A 93 3.29 -3.85 -9.81
C ILE A 93 2.57 -4.87 -10.69
N ARG A 94 3.12 -6.09 -10.85
CA ARG A 94 2.40 -7.19 -11.54
C ARG A 94 0.98 -7.43 -11.04
N PRO A 95 0.66 -7.30 -9.73
CA PRO A 95 -0.70 -7.51 -9.25
C PRO A 95 -1.73 -6.49 -9.76
N PHE A 96 -1.30 -5.39 -10.39
CA PHE A 96 -2.16 -4.36 -10.96
C PHE A 96 -2.37 -4.50 -12.48
N GLU A 97 -1.68 -5.44 -13.13
CA GLU A 97 -1.88 -5.72 -14.56
C GLU A 97 -3.26 -6.37 -14.78
N PRO A 98 -3.98 -5.99 -15.86
CA PRO A 98 -5.34 -6.48 -16.14
C PRO A 98 -5.40 -7.95 -16.54
#